data_AF-A0A951HF04-F1
#
_entry.id   AF-A0A951HF04-F1
#
_cell.length_a   1.000
_cell.length_b   1.000
_cell.length_c   1.000
_cell.angle_alpha   90.00
_cell.angle_beta   90.00
_cell.angle_gamma   90.00
#
_symmetry.space_group_name_H-M   'P 1'
#
loop_
_entity.id
_entity.type
_entity.pdbx_description
1 polymer ?
#
loop_
_entity_poly.entity_id
_entity_poly.type
_entity_poly.pdbx_seq_one_letter_code
_entity_poly.pdbx_strand_id
1 'polypeptide(L)' 'MLNISSDHLVTVATLPLHHRDPFDRLLIAQAIVERMPMVSVDTVFDAYGIQRLW' A
#
# COMPACT_ATOMS: atom_id res chain seq x y z
N MET A 1 -11.69 7.09 -4.68
CA MET A 1 -11.04 5.79 -4.42
C MET A 1 -11.08 5.02 -5.74
N LEU A 2 -9.94 4.53 -6.21
CA LEU A 2 -9.88 3.69 -7.41
C LEU A 2 -10.59 2.35 -7.12
N ASN A 3 -10.87 1.59 -8.18
CA ASN A 3 -11.54 0.30 -8.06
C ASN A 3 -10.68 -0.68 -7.25
N ILE A 4 -11.28 -1.38 -6.28
CA ILE A 4 -10.58 -2.42 -5.50
C ILE A 4 -10.81 -3.77 -6.20
N SER A 5 -9.74 -4.48 -6.51
CA SER A 5 -9.76 -5.81 -7.10
C SER A 5 -9.38 -6.90 -6.09
N SER A 6 -9.61 -8.16 -6.44
CA SER A 6 -9.15 -9.32 -5.65
C SER A 6 -7.64 -9.32 -5.43
N ASP A 7 -6.87 -8.82 -6.38
CA ASP A 7 -5.40 -8.82 -6.32
C ASP A 7 -4.90 -7.87 -5.23
N HIS A 8 -5.61 -6.76 -5.01
CA HIS A 8 -5.33 -5.86 -3.88
C HIS A 8 -5.57 -6.59 -2.57
N LEU A 9 -6.67 -7.33 -2.42
CA LEU A 9 -7.00 -8.07 -1.19
C LEU A 9 -5.99 -9.18 -0.90
N VAL A 10 -5.58 -9.94 -1.93
CA VAL A 10 -4.54 -10.96 -1.80
C VAL A 10 -3.22 -10.32 -1.35
N THR A 11 -2.87 -9.17 -1.92
CA THR A 11 -1.66 -8.44 -1.54
C THR A 11 -1.74 -7.93 -0.09
N VAL A 12 -2.87 -7.35 0.36
CA VAL A 12 -3.06 -6.90 1.76
C VAL A 12 -2.81 -8.04 2.75
N ALA A 13 -3.27 -9.25 2.43
CA ALA A 13 -3.14 -10.42 3.29
C ALA A 13 -1.69 -10.90 3.44
N THR A 14 -0.81 -10.59 2.49
CA THR A 14 0.61 -10.97 2.52
C THR A 14 1.54 -9.87 3.04
N LEU A 15 1.04 -8.63 3.19
CA LEU A 15 1.84 -7.52 3.67
C LEU A 15 2.39 -7.76 5.09
N PRO A 16 3.69 -7.51 5.33
CA PRO A 16 4.25 -7.55 6.67
C PRO A 16 3.54 -6.53 7.58
N LEU A 17 3.54 -6.79 8.89
CA LEU A 17 2.83 -5.96 9.86
C LEU A 17 3.71 -4.78 10.33
N HIS A 18 4.01 -3.84 9.44
CA HIS A 18 4.69 -2.59 9.79
C HIS A 18 3.71 -1.46 10.14
N HIS A 19 2.49 -1.55 9.62
CA HIS A 19 1.38 -0.61 9.85
C HIS A 19 0.11 -1.38 10.18
N ARG A 20 -0.71 -0.83 11.10
CA ARG A 20 -1.93 -1.50 11.61
C ARG A 20 -3.23 -0.95 11.03
N ASP A 21 -3.20 0.25 10.45
CA ASP A 21 -4.41 0.80 9.84
C ASP A 21 -4.80 -0.01 8.60
N PRO A 22 -6.02 -0.57 8.55
CA PRO A 22 -6.44 -1.45 7.46
C PRO A 22 -6.59 -0.70 6.13
N PHE A 23 -6.90 0.60 6.17
CA PHE A 23 -7.04 1.41 4.97
C PHE A 23 -5.67 1.73 4.36
N ASP A 24 -4.69 2.12 5.19
CA ASP A 24 -3.32 2.33 4.71
C ASP A 24 -2.71 1.06 4.13
N ARG A 25 -2.98 -0.09 4.75
CA ARG A 25 -2.57 -1.40 4.19
C ARG A 25 -3.20 -1.65 2.82
N LEU A 26 -4.46 -1.27 2.63
CA LEU A 26 -5.12 -1.37 1.33
C LEU A 26 -4.52 -0.41 0.30
N LEU A 27 -4.18 0.83 0.69
CA LEU A 27 -3.50 1.79 -0.18
C LEU A 27 -2.12 1.30 -0.61
N ILE A 28 -1.34 0.73 0.32
CA ILE A 28 -0.05 0.09 0.03
C ILE A 28 -0.23 -1.04 -0.98
N ALA A 29 -1.18 -1.94 -0.73
CA ALA A 29 -1.44 -3.06 -1.62
C ALA A 29 -1.83 -2.61 -3.03
N GLN A 30 -2.65 -1.56 -3.14
CA GLN A 30 -3.01 -0.98 -4.42
C GLN A 30 -1.79 -0.36 -5.12
N ALA A 31 -0.96 0.39 -4.39
CA ALA A 31 0.28 0.97 -4.93
C ALA A 31 1.24 -0.11 -5.46
N ILE A 32 1.35 -1.25 -4.77
CA ILE A 32 2.16 -2.39 -5.19
C ILE A 32 1.60 -3.01 -6.47
N VAL A 33 0.31 -3.36 -6.50
CA VAL A 33 -0.33 -4.05 -7.62
C VAL A 33 -0.34 -3.18 -8.88
N GLU A 34 -0.70 -1.91 -8.73
CA GLU A 34 -0.78 -0.97 -9.85
C GLU A 34 0.58 -0.36 -10.23
N ARG A 35 1.65 -0.67 -9.46
CA ARG A 35 3.00 -0.09 -9.59
C ARG A 35 2.98 1.44 -9.60
N MET A 36 2.17 2.02 -8.72
CA MET A 36 1.99 3.46 -8.62
C MET A 36 2.81 4.02 -7.45
N PRO A 37 3.45 5.20 -7.60
CA PRO A 37 4.05 5.88 -6.47
C PRO A 37 2.98 6.35 -5.48
N MET A 38 3.32 6.35 -4.19
CA MET A 38 2.47 6.81 -3.10
C MET A 38 2.87 8.22 -2.69
N VAL A 39 1.95 9.19 -2.77
CA VAL A 39 2.21 10.54 -2.24
C VAL A 39 1.82 10.56 -0.77
N SER A 40 2.81 10.71 0.12
CA SER A 40 2.57 10.75 1.57
C SER A 40 3.75 11.35 2.32
N VAL A 41 3.45 12.07 3.40
CA VAL A 41 4.43 12.52 4.40
C VAL A 41 4.85 11.40 5.35
N ASP A 42 4.10 10.31 5.42
CA ASP A 42 4.37 9.19 6.31
C ASP A 42 5.44 8.26 5.73
N THR A 43 6.59 8.23 6.40
CA THR A 43 7.74 7.38 6.07
C THR A 43 7.49 5.89 6.30
N VAL A 44 6.44 5.48 7.03
CA VAL A 44 6.15 4.06 7.27
C VAL A 44 5.90 3.28 5.98
N PHE A 45 5.45 3.98 4.94
CA PHE A 45 5.24 3.41 3.62
C PHE A 45 6.54 2.94 2.94
N ASP A 46 7.69 3.52 3.30
CA ASP A 46 9.00 3.14 2.76
C ASP A 46 9.37 1.68 3.14
N ALA A 47 8.83 1.17 4.26
CA ALA A 47 9.04 -0.20 4.72
C ALA A 47 8.41 -1.27 3.79
N TYR A 48 7.54 -0.87 2.88
CA TYR A 48 6.87 -1.77 1.93
C TYR A 48 7.51 -1.79 0.54
N GLY A 49 8.63 -1.08 0.35
CA GLY A 49 9.38 -1.06 -0.91
C GLY A 49 8.66 -0.34 -2.06
N ILE A 50 7.61 0.43 -1.75
CA ILE A 50 6.93 1.29 -2.73
C ILE A 50 7.67 2.61 -2.88
N GLN A 51 7.61 3.21 -4.06
CA GLN A 51 8.14 4.55 -4.28
C GLN A 51 7.23 5.57 -3.59
N ARG A 52 7.74 6.26 -2.57
CA ARG A 52 7.04 7.37 -1.92
C ARG A 52 7.50 8.72 -2.46
N LEU A 53 6.55 9.61 -2.70
CA LEU A 53 6.74 11.01 -3.07
C LEU A 53 6.27 11.90 -1.91
N TRP A 54 6.95 13.02 -1.67
CA TRP A 54 6.65 13.98 -0.60
C TRP A 54 6.24 15.35 -1.15
#